data_AF-A0A2V6FPL6-F1
#
_entry.id   AF-A0A2V6FPL6-F1
#
_cell.length_a   1.000
_cell.length_b   1.000
_cell.length_c   1.000
_cell.angle_alpha   90.00
_cell.angle_beta   90.00
_cell.angle_gamma   90.00
#
_symmetry.space_group_name_H-M   'P 1'
#
loop_
_entity.id
_entity.type
_entity.pdbx_description
1 polymer ?
#
loop_
_entity_poly.entity_id
_entity_poly.type
_entity_poly.pdbx_seq_one_letter_code
_entity_poly.pdbx_strand_id
1 'polypeptide(L)'
;MRKAGKQESLRFLGLFSCIPVFLICLSAIAAEPVIVGSKKFTESYVLGEIAKRRLNDAGIAAEHRQGMGGTIILWQALRGAQIDIYPEYTGTIAEEILKNRQLTSREQLREALAKFGVGMTEPLGFNNTYALVMRRDRADKLGLRTISDLRAHPELRFGLTHEFLDRQDGWRPLAQRYQL
;
A
#
# COMPACT_ATOMS: atom_id res chain seq x y z
N MET A 1 -22.99 12.53 9.01
CA MET A 1 -23.97 13.63 8.96
C MET A 1 -25.25 13.19 9.66
N ARG A 2 -26.00 14.08 10.33
CA ARG A 2 -27.38 13.81 10.79
C ARG A 2 -28.25 15.08 10.65
N LYS A 3 -29.56 14.88 10.52
CA LYS A 3 -30.57 15.89 10.15
C LYS A 3 -31.28 16.42 11.41
N ALA A 4 -31.62 17.71 11.44
CA ALA A 4 -32.38 18.32 12.55
C ALA A 4 -33.91 18.27 12.31
N GLY A 5 -34.68 18.08 13.38
CA GLY A 5 -36.14 18.17 13.41
C GLY A 5 -36.63 19.49 14.01
N LYS A 6 -37.90 19.82 13.75
CA LYS A 6 -38.55 21.10 14.09
C LYS A 6 -39.44 20.99 15.34
N GLN A 7 -39.71 22.16 15.94
CA GLN A 7 -40.80 22.50 16.89
C GLN A 7 -40.63 21.94 18.33
N GLU A 8 -41.20 22.54 19.39
CA GLU A 8 -42.10 23.72 19.48
C GLU A 8 -41.62 24.77 20.53
N SER A 9 -42.41 25.82 20.75
CA SER A 9 -42.20 26.92 21.70
C SER A 9 -43.23 26.93 22.85
N LEU A 10 -42.82 27.28 24.08
CA LEU A 10 -43.72 27.79 25.13
C LEU A 10 -42.91 28.52 26.22
N ARG A 11 -43.48 29.61 26.76
CA ARG A 11 -42.92 30.44 27.85
C ARG A 11 -43.73 30.18 29.12
N PHE A 12 -43.09 30.08 30.30
CA PHE A 12 -43.23 31.09 31.37
C PHE A 12 -42.33 30.79 32.61
N LEU A 13 -41.59 31.84 33.01
CA LEU A 13 -41.19 32.28 34.36
C LEU A 13 -41.22 31.30 35.57
N GLY A 14 -40.07 31.14 36.23
CA GLY A 14 -39.95 30.53 37.56
C GLY A 14 -38.51 30.60 38.10
N LEU A 15 -38.22 31.60 38.94
CA LEU A 15 -36.87 31.89 39.43
C LEU A 15 -36.56 31.09 40.71
N PHE A 16 -35.65 30.11 40.68
CA PHE A 16 -34.92 29.66 41.87
C PHE A 16 -33.48 29.25 41.52
N SER A 17 -32.53 29.96 42.11
CA SER A 17 -31.10 29.85 41.79
C SER A 17 -30.42 28.71 42.57
N CYS A 18 -30.45 27.50 42.01
CA CYS A 18 -29.50 26.44 42.32
C CYS A 18 -28.94 25.93 40.99
N ILE A 19 -27.78 26.43 40.57
CA ILE A 19 -27.06 25.90 39.40
C ILE A 19 -26.47 24.55 39.82
N PRO A 20 -26.94 23.40 39.28
CA PRO A 20 -26.14 22.20 39.37
C PRO A 20 -24.94 22.43 38.46
N VAL A 21 -23.73 22.51 39.04
CA VAL A 21 -22.49 22.49 38.28
C VAL A 21 -22.38 21.11 37.66
N PHE A 22 -23.01 20.94 36.50
CA PHE A 22 -22.95 19.73 35.72
C PHE A 22 -21.52 19.65 35.20
N LEU A 23 -20.68 18.91 35.92
CA LEU A 23 -19.32 18.60 35.50
C LEU A 23 -19.45 17.76 34.23
N ILE A 24 -19.47 18.42 33.08
CA ILE A 24 -19.29 17.78 31.79
C ILE A 24 -17.84 17.29 31.81
N CYS A 25 -17.63 16.07 32.29
CA CYS A 25 -16.45 15.30 32.00
C CYS A 25 -16.39 15.21 30.47
N LEU A 26 -15.62 16.12 29.89
CA LEU A 26 -15.24 16.08 28.50
C LEU A 26 -14.24 14.93 28.37
N SER A 27 -14.76 13.70 28.41
CA SER A 27 -14.02 12.50 28.07
C SER A 27 -13.50 12.73 26.66
N ALA A 28 -12.23 13.10 26.57
CA ALA A 28 -11.55 13.22 25.30
C ALA A 28 -11.64 11.84 24.64
N ILE A 29 -12.51 11.73 23.64
CA ILE A 29 -12.54 10.57 22.76
C ILE A 29 -11.21 10.62 22.02
N ALA A 30 -10.23 9.90 22.57
CA ALA A 30 -8.98 9.62 21.89
C ALA A 30 -9.36 8.94 20.57
N ALA A 31 -8.96 9.53 19.45
CA ALA A 31 -9.14 8.90 18.16
C ALA A 31 -8.42 7.55 18.18
N GLU A 32 -9.08 6.51 17.67
CA GLU A 32 -8.43 5.21 17.51
C GLU A 32 -7.20 5.37 16.59
N PRO A 33 -6.08 4.69 16.91
CA PRO A 33 -4.86 4.83 16.13
C PRO A 33 -5.06 4.26 14.72
N VAL A 34 -4.45 4.91 13.73
CA VAL A 34 -4.42 4.42 12.35
C VAL A 34 -3.66 3.10 12.31
N ILE A 35 -4.32 2.05 11.83
CA ILE A 35 -3.79 0.70 11.78
C ILE A 35 -3.11 0.47 10.43
N VAL A 36 -1.77 0.50 10.43
CA VAL A 36 -0.95 0.15 9.27
C VAL A 36 -0.82 -1.37 9.17
N GLY A 37 -1.12 -1.96 8.01
CA GLY A 37 -0.88 -3.38 7.73
C GLY A 37 0.39 -3.64 6.93
N SER A 38 0.96 -4.85 7.04
CA SER A 38 2.01 -5.33 6.11
C SER A 38 1.93 -6.82 5.78
N LYS A 39 2.43 -7.15 4.59
CA LYS A 39 2.50 -8.52 4.04
C LYS A 39 3.64 -9.29 4.69
N LYS A 40 3.64 -10.63 4.56
CA LYS A 40 4.68 -11.52 5.10
C LYS A 40 6.00 -11.50 4.33
N PHE A 41 6.60 -10.33 4.11
CA PHE A 41 7.98 -10.19 3.57
C PHE A 41 8.66 -8.89 4.02
N THR A 42 10.00 -8.90 3.99
CA THR A 42 10.88 -7.89 4.59
C THR A 42 10.58 -6.45 4.18
N GLU A 43 10.47 -6.17 2.88
CA GLU A 43 10.18 -4.80 2.41
C GLU A 43 8.82 -4.30 2.89
N SER A 44 7.78 -5.15 2.95
CA SER A 44 6.47 -4.74 3.48
C SER A 44 6.54 -4.36 4.96
N TYR A 45 7.33 -5.08 5.76
CA TYR A 45 7.57 -4.71 7.17
C TYR A 45 8.27 -3.35 7.30
N VAL A 46 9.31 -3.11 6.49
CA VAL A 46 10.06 -1.84 6.48
C VAL A 46 9.15 -0.68 6.08
N LEU A 47 8.36 -0.85 5.01
CA LEU A 47 7.43 0.18 4.54
C LEU A 47 6.30 0.46 5.54
N GLY A 48 5.76 -0.56 6.20
CA GLY A 48 4.75 -0.38 7.26
C GLY A 48 5.31 0.34 8.49
N GLU A 49 6.55 0.05 8.89
CA GLU A 49 7.24 0.80 9.96
C GLU A 49 7.51 2.27 9.57
N ILE A 50 7.89 2.52 8.32
CA ILE A 50 8.07 3.89 7.79
C ILE A 50 6.74 4.65 7.81
N ALA A 51 5.65 4.05 7.34
CA ALA A 51 4.32 4.66 7.36
C ALA A 51 3.85 4.97 8.78
N LYS A 52 3.96 4.01 9.71
CA LYS A 52 3.65 4.21 11.15
C LYS A 52 4.46 5.37 11.74
N ARG A 53 5.77 5.43 11.47
CA ARG A 53 6.62 6.53 11.96
C ARG A 53 6.18 7.87 11.38
N ARG A 54 5.91 7.96 10.08
CA ARG A 54 5.48 9.20 9.42
C ARG A 54 4.13 9.72 9.91
N LEU A 55 3.19 8.83 10.25
CA LEU A 55 1.94 9.22 10.89
C LEU A 55 2.17 9.79 12.29
N ASN A 56 2.94 9.08 13.13
CA ASN A 56 3.26 9.54 14.49
C ASN A 56 4.07 10.84 14.49
N ASP A 57 5.04 11.01 13.57
CA ASP A 57 5.80 12.26 13.35
C ASP A 57 4.86 13.45 13.03
N ALA A 58 3.72 13.17 12.37
CA ALA A 58 2.68 14.15 12.02
C ALA A 58 1.60 14.32 13.11
N GLY A 59 1.78 13.72 14.29
CA GLY A 59 0.81 13.78 15.40
C GLY A 59 -0.42 12.87 15.23
N ILE A 60 -0.41 11.98 14.23
CA ILE A 60 -1.46 10.98 14.02
C ILE A 60 -1.02 9.68 14.68
N ALA A 61 -1.68 9.29 15.78
CA ALA A 61 -1.41 8.03 16.46
C ALA A 61 -1.55 6.86 15.48
N ALA A 62 -0.53 6.00 15.39
CA ALA A 62 -0.52 4.88 14.45
C ALA A 62 0.15 3.63 15.03
N GLU A 63 -0.45 2.47 14.75
CA GLU A 63 0.06 1.13 15.06
C GLU A 63 0.43 0.38 13.77
N HIS A 64 1.23 -0.68 13.88
CA HIS A 64 1.60 -1.51 12.73
C HIS A 64 1.34 -3.00 13.01
N ARG A 65 0.32 -3.54 12.33
CA ARG A 65 -0.02 -4.97 12.32
C ARG A 65 0.83 -5.69 11.27
N GLN A 66 1.93 -6.27 11.75
CA GLN A 66 2.93 -6.93 10.91
C GLN A 66 2.48 -8.32 10.42
N GLY A 67 2.87 -8.66 9.20
CA GLY A 67 2.86 -10.04 8.72
C GLY A 67 1.47 -10.67 8.65
N MET A 68 0.47 -9.92 8.22
CA MET A 68 -0.92 -10.40 8.20
C MET A 68 -1.16 -11.49 7.15
N GLY A 69 -0.42 -11.48 6.03
CA GLY A 69 -0.55 -12.50 4.98
C GLY A 69 0.03 -12.08 3.64
N GLY A 70 -0.53 -12.63 2.56
CA GLY A 70 -0.34 -12.13 1.20
C GLY A 70 -1.41 -11.11 0.81
N THR A 71 -1.35 -10.62 -0.44
CA THR A 71 -2.22 -9.58 -1.02
C THR A 71 -3.69 -9.70 -0.65
N ILE A 72 -4.33 -10.84 -0.95
CA ILE A 72 -5.79 -11.00 -0.78
C ILE A 72 -6.19 -10.89 0.70
N ILE A 73 -5.34 -11.35 1.63
CA ILE A 73 -5.62 -11.25 3.07
C ILE A 73 -5.62 -9.78 3.50
N LEU A 74 -4.62 -9.00 3.10
CA LEU A 74 -4.57 -7.57 3.41
C LEU A 74 -5.67 -6.78 2.71
N TRP A 75 -6.04 -7.15 1.48
CA TRP A 75 -7.15 -6.53 0.77
C TRP A 75 -8.48 -6.72 1.49
N GLN A 76 -8.77 -7.94 1.98
CA GLN A 76 -9.98 -8.17 2.78
C GLN A 76 -9.88 -7.52 4.16
N ALA A 77 -8.71 -7.48 4.78
CA ALA A 77 -8.49 -6.76 6.04
C ALA A 77 -8.79 -5.25 5.88
N LEU A 78 -8.32 -4.61 4.80
CA LEU A 78 -8.60 -3.21 4.49
C LEU A 78 -10.10 -2.99 4.26
N ARG A 79 -10.73 -3.81 3.40
CA ARG A 79 -12.17 -3.71 3.12
C ARG A 79 -13.06 -4.00 4.34
N GLY A 80 -12.55 -4.77 5.31
CA GLY A 80 -13.20 -5.07 6.57
C GLY A 80 -12.83 -4.14 7.72
N ALA A 81 -12.15 -3.02 7.47
CA ALA A 81 -11.68 -2.06 8.49
C ALA A 81 -10.83 -2.69 9.63
N GLN A 82 -10.08 -3.74 9.32
CA GLN A 82 -9.11 -4.37 10.23
C GLN A 82 -7.71 -3.73 10.11
N ILE A 83 -7.48 -2.99 9.02
CA ILE A 83 -6.36 -2.09 8.76
C ILE A 83 -6.89 -0.90 7.96
N ASP A 84 -6.26 0.27 8.09
CA ASP A 84 -6.67 1.49 7.38
C ASP A 84 -5.81 1.76 6.14
N ILE A 85 -4.51 1.41 6.21
CA ILE A 85 -3.56 1.57 5.10
C ILE A 85 -2.55 0.42 5.07
N TYR A 86 -2.03 0.09 3.88
CA TYR A 86 -0.88 -0.81 3.71
C TYR A 86 -0.14 -0.52 2.39
N PRO A 87 1.15 -0.85 2.27
CA PRO A 87 1.90 -0.71 1.03
C PRO A 87 1.55 -1.81 0.02
N GLU A 88 1.30 -1.44 -1.24
CA GLU A 88 0.92 -2.35 -2.31
C GLU A 88 1.52 -1.93 -3.67
N TYR A 89 1.77 -2.88 -4.56
CA TYR A 89 2.34 -2.66 -5.90
C TYR A 89 1.25 -2.52 -6.97
N THR A 90 1.42 -1.58 -7.90
CA THR A 90 0.44 -1.29 -8.97
C THR A 90 0.10 -2.51 -9.83
N GLY A 91 1.11 -3.31 -10.21
CA GLY A 91 0.89 -4.56 -10.96
C GLY A 91 0.07 -5.59 -10.16
N THR A 92 0.34 -5.73 -8.86
CA THR A 92 -0.42 -6.59 -7.95
C THR A 92 -1.85 -6.10 -7.74
N ILE A 93 -2.09 -4.78 -7.71
CA ILE A 93 -3.45 -4.21 -7.69
C ILE A 93 -4.20 -4.61 -8.96
N ALA A 94 -3.61 -4.41 -10.14
CA ALA A 94 -4.21 -4.76 -11.42
C ALA A 94 -4.56 -6.25 -11.52
N GLU A 95 -3.61 -7.12 -11.18
CA GLU A 95 -3.72 -8.56 -11.38
C GLU A 95 -4.44 -9.31 -10.26
N GLU A 96 -4.04 -9.11 -9.00
CA GLU A 96 -4.52 -9.92 -7.89
C GLU A 96 -5.81 -9.36 -7.30
N ILE A 97 -5.91 -8.04 -7.16
CA ILE A 97 -7.05 -7.37 -6.52
C ILE A 97 -8.18 -7.09 -7.53
N LEU A 98 -7.86 -6.41 -8.64
CA LEU A 98 -8.84 -5.95 -9.62
C LEU A 98 -9.12 -6.97 -10.75
N LYS A 99 -8.31 -8.03 -10.84
CA LYS A 99 -8.42 -9.10 -11.86
C LYS A 99 -8.43 -8.57 -13.30
N ASN A 100 -7.75 -7.46 -13.56
CA ASN A 100 -7.67 -6.82 -14.86
C ASN A 100 -6.26 -6.25 -15.14
N ARG A 101 -5.44 -7.05 -15.83
CA ARG A 101 -4.09 -6.66 -16.31
C ARG A 101 -4.07 -5.52 -17.35
N GLN A 102 -5.22 -5.09 -17.89
CA GLN A 102 -5.28 -3.96 -18.84
C GLN A 102 -5.22 -2.59 -18.13
N LEU A 103 -5.43 -2.55 -16.81
CA LEU A 103 -5.28 -1.35 -16.00
C LEU A 103 -3.78 -1.08 -15.82
N THR A 104 -3.26 -0.13 -16.62
CA THR A 104 -1.82 0.12 -16.75
C THR A 104 -1.41 1.52 -16.25
N SER A 105 -2.34 2.48 -16.19
CA SER A 105 -2.08 3.79 -15.59
C SER A 105 -2.48 3.87 -14.12
N ARG A 106 -1.88 4.80 -13.38
CA ARG A 106 -2.18 5.01 -11.94
C ARG A 106 -3.58 5.57 -11.76
N GLU A 107 -4.03 6.36 -12.72
CA GLU A 107 -5.34 6.99 -12.78
C GLU A 107 -6.43 5.92 -12.95
N GLN A 108 -6.24 4.98 -13.89
CA GLN A 108 -7.11 3.81 -14.06
C GLN A 108 -7.21 2.95 -12.79
N LEU A 109 -6.09 2.71 -12.11
CA LEU A 109 -6.08 1.96 -10.83
C LEU A 109 -6.80 2.73 -9.72
N ARG A 110 -6.59 4.04 -9.61
CA ARG A 110 -7.26 4.92 -8.63
C ARG A 110 -8.77 4.95 -8.84
N GLU A 111 -9.24 5.10 -10.09
CA GLU A 111 -10.66 5.05 -10.45
C GLU A 111 -11.30 3.68 -10.18
N ALA A 112 -10.57 2.60 -10.43
CA ALA A 112 -11.04 1.25 -10.16
C ALA A 112 -11.13 0.96 -8.65
N LEU A 113 -10.14 1.38 -7.85
CA LEU A 113 -10.15 1.24 -6.39
C LEU A 113 -11.21 2.12 -5.71
N ALA A 114 -11.48 3.31 -6.25
CA ALA A 114 -12.51 4.21 -5.73
C ALA A 114 -13.92 3.58 -5.72
N LYS A 115 -14.20 2.64 -6.64
CA LYS A 115 -15.45 1.86 -6.67
C LYS A 115 -15.64 0.96 -5.45
N PHE A 116 -14.55 0.66 -4.72
CA PHE A 116 -14.55 -0.07 -3.46
C PHE A 116 -14.43 0.85 -2.23
N GLY A 117 -14.44 2.17 -2.42
CA GLY A 117 -14.20 3.15 -1.35
C GLY A 117 -12.73 3.28 -0.94
N VAL A 118 -11.78 2.74 -1.71
CA VAL A 118 -10.35 2.72 -1.38
C VAL A 118 -9.58 3.78 -2.18
N GLY A 119 -8.78 4.59 -1.48
CA GLY A 119 -7.85 5.53 -2.09
C GLY A 119 -6.49 4.90 -2.38
N MET A 120 -5.78 5.47 -3.37
CA MET A 120 -4.37 5.16 -3.66
C MET A 120 -3.56 6.45 -3.68
N THR A 121 -2.52 6.50 -2.84
CA THR A 121 -1.58 7.64 -2.73
C THR A 121 -0.78 7.83 -4.02
N GLU A 122 0.07 8.84 -4.06
CA GLU A 122 1.18 8.84 -5.02
C GLU A 122 2.20 7.72 -4.70
N PRO A 123 2.99 7.27 -5.70
CA PRO A 123 3.98 6.20 -5.53
C PRO A 123 5.11 6.58 -4.57
N LEU A 124 5.68 5.56 -3.92
CA LEU A 124 6.83 5.71 -3.01
C LEU A 124 8.18 5.92 -3.73
N GLY A 125 8.18 6.13 -5.05
CA GLY A 125 9.38 6.49 -5.82
C GLY A 125 10.31 5.34 -6.23
N PHE A 126 9.91 4.08 -6.04
CA PHE A 126 10.70 2.90 -6.45
C PHE A 126 9.88 1.91 -7.29
N ASN A 127 10.57 1.00 -7.97
CA ASN A 127 9.99 -0.11 -8.72
C ASN A 127 10.62 -1.41 -8.20
N ASN A 128 9.80 -2.33 -7.69
CA ASN A 128 10.22 -3.65 -7.25
C ASN A 128 9.67 -4.68 -8.26
N THR A 129 10.52 -5.10 -9.19
CA THR A 129 10.22 -6.05 -10.26
C THR A 129 11.42 -6.95 -10.50
N TYR A 130 11.22 -8.08 -11.18
CA TYR A 130 12.31 -8.98 -11.54
C TYR A 130 13.37 -8.27 -12.39
N ALA A 131 14.64 -8.43 -12.01
CA ALA A 131 15.78 -7.85 -12.67
C ALA A 131 16.93 -8.85 -12.74
N LEU A 132 17.75 -8.75 -13.79
CA LEU A 132 19.04 -9.42 -13.85
C LEU A 132 20.08 -8.54 -13.15
N VAL A 133 20.86 -9.13 -12.24
CA VAL A 133 21.88 -8.42 -11.45
C VAL A 133 23.25 -9.05 -11.67
N MET A 134 24.28 -8.20 -11.68
CA MET A 134 25.67 -8.63 -11.79
C MET A 134 26.60 -7.76 -10.94
N ARG A 135 27.82 -8.26 -10.67
CA ARG A 135 28.84 -7.48 -9.93
C ARG A 135 29.25 -6.26 -10.77
N ARG A 136 29.27 -5.08 -10.12
CA ARG A 136 29.54 -3.77 -10.77
C ARG A 136 30.86 -3.73 -11.53
N ASP A 137 31.94 -4.21 -10.92
CA ASP A 137 33.27 -4.29 -11.54
C ASP A 137 33.29 -5.16 -12.81
N ARG A 138 32.45 -6.20 -12.90
CA ARG A 138 32.30 -7.01 -14.10
C ARG A 138 31.41 -6.31 -15.15
N ALA A 139 30.39 -5.58 -14.72
CA ALA A 139 29.58 -4.76 -15.62
C ALA A 139 30.43 -3.67 -16.29
N ASP A 140 31.19 -2.92 -15.50
CA ASP A 140 32.07 -1.83 -15.98
C ASP A 140 33.17 -2.37 -16.90
N LYS A 141 33.80 -3.52 -16.58
CA LYS A 141 34.82 -4.16 -17.44
C LYS A 141 34.29 -4.65 -18.79
N LEU A 142 33.01 -5.02 -18.87
CA LEU A 142 32.36 -5.51 -20.09
C LEU A 142 31.53 -4.41 -20.79
N GLY A 143 31.49 -3.19 -20.25
CA GLY A 143 30.68 -2.10 -20.80
C GLY A 143 29.16 -2.25 -20.63
N LEU A 144 28.70 -3.19 -19.81
CA LEU A 144 27.29 -3.57 -19.69
C LEU A 144 26.48 -2.54 -18.90
N ARG A 145 25.42 -2.01 -19.52
CA ARG A 145 24.45 -1.06 -18.94
C ARG A 145 23.00 -1.49 -19.09
N THR A 146 22.68 -2.30 -20.11
CA THR A 146 21.34 -2.75 -20.46
C THR A 146 21.27 -4.28 -20.61
N ILE A 147 20.06 -4.85 -20.57
CA ILE A 147 19.86 -6.29 -20.83
C ILE A 147 20.26 -6.65 -22.27
N SER A 148 20.06 -5.74 -23.23
CA SER A 148 20.44 -5.94 -24.64
C SER A 148 21.93 -6.13 -24.85
N ASP A 149 22.76 -5.56 -23.97
CA ASP A 149 24.22 -5.63 -24.09
C ASP A 149 24.73 -7.06 -23.80
N LEU A 150 23.99 -7.84 -23.00
CA LEU A 150 24.31 -9.23 -22.67
C LEU A 150 24.35 -10.16 -23.89
N ARG A 151 23.66 -9.80 -24.99
CA ARG A 151 23.69 -10.55 -26.26
C ARG A 151 25.08 -10.60 -26.89
N ALA A 152 25.96 -9.64 -26.61
CA ALA A 152 27.35 -9.66 -27.05
C ALA A 152 28.25 -10.59 -26.22
N HIS A 153 27.71 -11.18 -25.14
CA HIS A 153 28.46 -11.93 -24.13
C HIS A 153 27.86 -13.33 -23.84
N PRO A 154 27.83 -14.24 -24.84
CA PRO A 154 27.27 -15.58 -24.70
C PRO A 154 28.06 -16.48 -23.73
N GLU A 155 29.25 -16.06 -23.28
CA GLU A 155 30.02 -16.73 -22.22
C GLU A 155 29.46 -16.50 -20.80
N LEU A 156 28.54 -15.55 -20.63
CA LEU A 156 27.91 -15.28 -19.34
C LEU A 156 26.90 -16.38 -18.98
N ARG A 157 26.93 -16.80 -17.71
CA ARG A 157 26.00 -17.79 -17.16
C ARG A 157 24.96 -17.11 -16.28
N PHE A 158 23.70 -17.37 -16.55
CA PHE A 158 22.58 -16.84 -15.79
C PHE A 158 22.31 -17.71 -14.54
N GLY A 159 22.40 -17.10 -13.36
CA GLY A 159 21.93 -17.71 -12.11
C GLY A 159 20.48 -17.34 -11.88
N LEU A 160 19.56 -18.26 -12.18
CA LEU A 160 18.11 -18.01 -12.15
C LEU A 160 17.43 -18.92 -11.13
N THR A 161 16.37 -18.43 -10.47
CA THR A 161 15.52 -19.27 -9.61
C THR A 161 14.58 -20.12 -10.46
N HIS A 162 14.12 -21.26 -9.93
CA HIS A 162 13.17 -22.13 -10.63
C HIS A 162 11.86 -21.39 -10.94
N GLU A 163 11.34 -20.61 -9.99
CA GLU A 163 10.16 -19.76 -10.21
C GLU A 163 10.35 -18.83 -11.42
N PHE A 164 11.49 -18.14 -11.52
CA PHE A 164 11.72 -17.21 -12.61
C PHE A 164 11.87 -17.91 -13.98
N LEU A 165 12.20 -19.21 -14.04
CA LEU A 165 12.22 -19.97 -15.29
C LEU A 165 10.81 -20.30 -15.81
N ASP A 166 9.86 -20.55 -14.91
CA ASP A 166 8.52 -21.06 -15.24
C ASP A 166 7.44 -19.97 -15.34
N ARG A 167 7.71 -18.78 -14.79
CA ARG A 167 6.79 -17.63 -14.81
C ARG A 167 6.46 -17.14 -16.22
N GLN A 168 5.19 -16.75 -16.44
CA GLN A 168 4.70 -16.14 -17.69
C GLN A 168 5.32 -14.76 -17.99
N ASP A 169 5.85 -14.09 -16.97
CA ASP A 169 6.61 -12.83 -17.03
C ASP A 169 8.11 -13.04 -16.70
N GLY A 170 8.57 -14.30 -16.73
CA GLY A 170 9.90 -14.72 -16.28
C GLY A 170 10.99 -14.73 -17.36
N TRP A 171 11.93 -15.67 -17.24
CA TRP A 171 13.10 -15.80 -18.09
C TRP A 171 12.77 -16.01 -19.57
N ARG A 172 11.85 -16.91 -19.91
CA ARG A 172 11.53 -17.25 -21.31
C ARG A 172 11.11 -16.03 -22.15
N PRO A 173 10.09 -15.22 -21.77
CA PRO A 173 9.73 -14.03 -22.54
C PRO A 173 10.81 -12.95 -22.49
N LEU A 174 11.59 -12.84 -21.40
CA LEU A 174 12.73 -11.92 -21.33
C LEU A 174 13.81 -12.29 -22.35
N ALA A 175 14.27 -13.55 -22.35
CA ALA A 175 15.27 -14.05 -23.28
C ALA A 175 14.81 -13.89 -24.73
N GLN A 176 13.55 -14.22 -25.04
CA GLN A 176 12.98 -13.98 -26.36
C GLN A 176 12.97 -12.49 -26.74
N ARG A 177 12.63 -11.59 -25.81
CA ARG A 177 12.53 -10.14 -26.04
C ARG A 177 13.89 -9.46 -26.23
N TYR A 178 14.95 -9.98 -25.63
CA TYR A 178 16.31 -9.43 -25.68
C TYR A 178 17.29 -10.25 -26.54
N GLN A 179 16.86 -11.39 -27.08
CA GLN A 179 17.66 -12.33 -27.90
C GLN A 179 18.85 -12.89 -27.11
N LEU A 180 18.55 -13.51 -25.96
CA LEU A 180 19.49 -14.19 -25.05
C LEU A 180 19.28 -15.71 -25.05
#